data_AF-A0A4Y2VEJ2-F1
#
_entry.id   AF-A0A4Y2VEJ2-F1
#
_cell.length_a   1.000
_cell.length_b   1.000
_cell.length_c   1.000
_cell.angle_alpha   90.00
_cell.angle_beta   90.00
_cell.angle_gamma   90.00
#
_symmetry.space_group_name_H-M   'P 1'
#
loop_
_entity.id
_entity.type
_entity.pdbx_description
1 polymer ?
#
loop_
_entity_poly.entity_id
_entity_poly.type
_entity_poly.pdbx_seq_one_letter_code
_entity_poly.pdbx_strand_id
1 'polypeptide(L)'
;MTSFQISRPAEDPPSCLCGKFNQLATFLEEYRQHIFYLFVFYVVTGVLFLERFVFYSYFAEHTDLRHVMGLGIAVTRGSAAALSFCYSLLLLTMCRNLITKLRELPLHQYVPLDSHVQFHKVVALTALFFSSEWIRNSSGLKLRQVAKAGLCFGDLAPF
;
A
#
# COMPACT_ATOMS: atom_id res chain seq x y z
N MET A 1 15.32 -7.78 50.13
CA MET A 1 14.80 -9.04 49.55
C MET A 1 13.30 -8.89 49.34
N THR A 2 12.90 -8.33 48.20
CA THR A 2 11.49 -8.27 47.78
C THR A 2 11.43 -8.84 46.37
N SER A 3 11.14 -10.13 46.29
CA SER A 3 10.89 -10.84 45.03
C SER A 3 9.64 -10.21 44.41
N PHE A 4 9.84 -9.46 43.33
CA PHE A 4 8.76 -8.92 42.52
C PHE A 4 8.14 -10.10 41.76
N GLN A 5 7.12 -10.72 42.36
CA GLN A 5 6.30 -11.74 41.72
C GLN A 5 5.61 -11.12 40.50
N ILE A 6 6.15 -11.36 39.31
CA ILE A 6 5.44 -11.09 38.07
C ILE A 6 4.21 -12.00 38.06
N SER A 7 3.03 -11.44 38.28
CA SER A 7 1.77 -12.15 38.14
C SER A 7 1.59 -12.47 36.66
N ARG A 8 1.77 -13.75 36.28
CA ARG A 8 1.33 -14.24 34.96
C ARG A 8 -0.19 -14.03 34.92
N PRO A 9 -0.74 -13.15 34.04
CA PRO A 9 -2.18 -13.01 33.95
C PRO A 9 -2.75 -14.37 33.56
N ALA A 10 -3.80 -14.75 34.27
CA ALA A 10 -4.47 -16.04 34.15
C ALA A 10 -4.79 -16.36 32.68
N GLU A 11 -4.42 -17.56 32.25
CA GLU A 11 -4.88 -18.09 30.98
C GLU A 11 -6.37 -18.46 31.13
N ASP A 12 -7.24 -17.56 30.69
CA ASP A 12 -8.66 -17.84 30.48
C ASP A 12 -8.80 -18.98 29.46
N PRO A 13 -9.77 -19.92 29.63
CA PRO A 13 -9.82 -21.14 28.83
C PRO A 13 -9.91 -20.79 27.35
N PRO A 14 -8.94 -21.20 26.51
CA PRO A 14 -8.94 -20.75 25.14
C PRO A 14 -10.06 -21.47 24.39
N SER A 15 -11.06 -20.70 23.99
CA SER A 15 -11.70 -20.94 22.70
C SER A 15 -10.61 -21.18 21.64
N CYS A 16 -10.86 -22.01 20.63
CA CYS A 16 -9.86 -22.38 19.60
C CYS A 16 -9.12 -21.16 18.99
N LEU A 17 -9.75 -19.98 19.01
CA LEU A 17 -9.15 -18.69 18.66
C LEU A 17 -8.05 -18.23 19.62
N CYS A 18 -8.22 -18.31 20.95
CA CYS A 18 -7.24 -17.78 21.91
C CYS A 18 -5.92 -18.59 21.90
N GLY A 19 -5.97 -19.91 21.69
CA GLY A 19 -4.76 -20.72 21.46
C GLY A 19 -4.05 -20.34 20.15
N LYS A 20 -4.81 -20.04 19.09
CA LYS A 20 -4.27 -19.51 17.82
C LYS A 20 -3.68 -18.12 17.98
N PHE A 21 -4.26 -17.25 18.81
CA PHE A 21 -3.71 -15.92 19.13
C PHE A 21 -2.41 -16.02 19.91
N ASN A 22 -2.31 -16.94 20.88
CA ASN A 22 -1.06 -17.14 21.62
C ASN A 22 0.05 -17.66 20.70
N GLN A 23 -0.25 -18.62 19.82
CA GLN A 23 0.68 -19.07 18.78
C GLN A 23 1.07 -17.93 17.82
N LEU A 24 0.10 -17.16 17.32
CA LEU A 24 0.36 -15.98 16.48
C LEU A 24 1.21 -14.92 17.19
N ALA A 25 1.00 -14.70 18.48
CA ALA A 25 1.80 -13.78 19.28
C ALA A 25 3.25 -14.25 19.37
N THR A 26 3.49 -15.55 19.64
CA THR A 26 4.85 -16.13 19.62
C THR A 26 5.51 -16.01 18.25
N PHE A 27 4.77 -16.25 17.16
CA PHE A 27 5.29 -16.06 15.80
C PHE A 27 5.56 -14.58 15.47
N LEU A 28 4.70 -13.67 15.91
CA LEU A 28 4.88 -12.22 15.72
C LEU A 28 6.12 -11.71 16.46
N GLU A 29 6.42 -12.26 17.63
CA GLU A 29 7.56 -11.84 18.44
C GLU A 29 8.90 -12.27 17.81
N GLU A 30 8.92 -13.46 17.19
CA GLU A 30 10.05 -13.99 16.42
C GLU A 30 10.31 -13.17 15.14
N TYR A 31 9.26 -12.77 14.41
CA TYR A 31 9.37 -12.04 13.14
C TYR A 31 9.11 -10.52 13.26
N ARG A 32 9.13 -9.97 14.48
CA ARG A 32 8.62 -8.60 14.76
C ARG A 32 9.22 -7.54 13.85
N GLN A 33 10.52 -7.62 13.57
CA GLN A 33 11.22 -6.61 12.79
C GLN A 33 10.83 -6.69 11.30
N HIS A 34 10.70 -7.90 10.76
CA HIS A 34 10.30 -8.13 9.37
C HIS A 34 8.88 -7.64 9.09
N ILE A 35 7.98 -7.94 10.02
CA ILE A 35 6.58 -7.53 9.94
C ILE A 35 6.47 -6.01 10.09
N PHE A 36 7.23 -5.40 11.00
CA PHE A 36 7.16 -3.97 11.25
C PHE A 36 7.49 -3.12 10.01
N TYR A 37 8.62 -3.36 9.34
CA TYR A 37 8.96 -2.55 8.16
C TYR A 37 8.02 -2.81 6.97
N LEU A 38 7.55 -4.06 6.78
CA LEU A 38 6.57 -4.38 5.73
C LEU A 38 5.25 -3.67 6.02
N PHE A 39 4.81 -3.68 7.27
CA PHE A 39 3.61 -3.00 7.72
C PHE A 39 3.69 -1.51 7.41
N VAL A 40 4.80 -0.83 7.77
CA VAL A 40 5.01 0.59 7.46
C VAL A 40 4.95 0.84 5.95
N PHE A 41 5.60 0.00 5.14
CA PHE A 41 5.57 0.12 3.68
C PHE A 41 4.14 0.04 3.11
N TYR A 42 3.35 -0.94 3.54
CA TYR A 42 1.97 -1.09 3.08
C TYR A 42 1.06 0.02 3.59
N VAL A 43 1.25 0.48 4.83
CA VAL A 43 0.49 1.61 5.40
C VAL A 43 0.77 2.88 4.60
N VAL A 44 2.04 3.23 4.33
CA VAL A 44 2.35 4.44 3.56
C VAL A 44 1.80 4.35 2.14
N THR A 45 1.98 3.21 1.47
CA THR A 45 1.45 3.00 0.11
C THR A 45 -0.08 3.08 0.09
N GLY A 46 -0.74 2.47 1.08
CA GLY A 46 -2.20 2.50 1.24
C GLY A 46 -2.72 3.90 1.55
N VAL A 47 -2.07 4.64 2.45
CA VAL A 47 -2.45 6.02 2.80
C VAL A 47 -2.29 6.95 1.60
N LEU A 48 -1.19 6.87 0.84
CA LEU A 48 -1.02 7.68 -0.38
C LEU A 48 -2.11 7.37 -1.43
N PHE A 49 -2.47 6.10 -1.57
CA PHE A 49 -3.56 5.70 -2.46
C PHE A 49 -4.92 6.21 -1.97
N LEU A 50 -5.24 6.02 -0.68
CA LEU A 50 -6.49 6.45 -0.07
C LEU A 50 -6.63 7.98 -0.05
N GLU A 51 -5.58 8.72 0.29
CA GLU A 51 -5.59 10.18 0.33
C GLU A 51 -6.05 10.75 -1.03
N ARG A 52 -5.45 10.25 -2.13
CA ARG A 52 -5.82 10.65 -3.48
C ARG A 52 -7.18 10.14 -3.90
N PHE A 53 -7.53 8.91 -3.54
CA PHE A 53 -8.84 8.33 -3.83
C PHE A 53 -9.96 9.11 -3.15
N VAL A 54 -9.83 9.39 -1.86
CA VAL A 54 -10.76 10.18 -1.04
C VAL A 54 -10.86 11.60 -1.57
N PHE A 55 -9.74 12.26 -1.86
CA PHE A 55 -9.75 13.61 -2.42
C PHE A 55 -10.55 13.69 -3.72
N TYR A 56 -10.36 12.75 -4.65
CA TYR A 56 -11.13 12.74 -5.90
C TYR A 56 -12.55 12.17 -5.75
N SER A 57 -12.83 11.37 -4.74
CA SER A 57 -14.16 10.79 -4.50
C SER A 57 -15.11 11.80 -3.85
N TYR A 58 -14.68 12.49 -2.79
CA TYR A 58 -15.53 13.41 -2.02
C TYR A 58 -15.74 14.77 -2.72
N PHE A 59 -14.72 15.33 -3.38
CA PHE A 59 -14.89 16.58 -4.12
C PHE A 59 -15.63 16.42 -5.46
N ALA A 60 -15.84 15.19 -5.93
CA ALA A 60 -16.51 14.90 -7.20
C ALA A 60 -18.02 14.62 -7.07
N GLU A 61 -18.57 14.62 -5.84
CA GLU A 61 -19.94 14.20 -5.54
C GLU A 61 -21.02 15.09 -6.16
N HIS A 62 -20.71 16.33 -6.56
CA HIS A 62 -21.68 17.24 -7.18
C HIS A 62 -22.05 16.95 -8.65
N THR A 63 -21.56 15.85 -9.26
CA THR A 63 -21.88 15.53 -10.67
C THR A 63 -22.24 14.05 -10.89
N ASP A 64 -23.54 13.76 -10.80
CA ASP A 64 -24.19 12.45 -10.93
C ASP A 64 -23.86 11.68 -12.24
N LEU A 65 -23.58 12.39 -13.33
CA LEU A 65 -23.31 11.81 -14.66
C LEU A 65 -21.91 11.19 -14.86
N ARG A 66 -21.14 11.07 -13.78
CA ARG A 66 -19.70 10.76 -13.85
C ARG A 66 -19.25 9.62 -12.95
N HIS A 67 -20.15 8.93 -12.24
CA HIS A 67 -19.78 7.88 -11.27
C HIS A 67 -18.77 6.86 -11.83
N VAL A 68 -18.87 6.51 -13.13
CA VAL A 68 -17.93 5.57 -13.75
C VAL A 68 -16.66 6.24 -14.33
N MET A 69 -16.73 7.50 -14.75
CA MET A 69 -15.60 8.20 -15.37
C MET A 69 -14.72 8.91 -14.33
N GLY A 70 -15.29 9.34 -13.19
CA GLY A 70 -14.58 9.95 -12.06
C GLY A 70 -13.83 8.93 -11.22
N LEU A 71 -14.45 7.77 -10.91
CA LEU A 71 -13.79 6.68 -10.17
C LEU A 71 -12.54 6.16 -10.90
N GLY A 72 -12.61 6.02 -12.23
CA GLY A 72 -11.45 5.62 -13.02
C GLY A 72 -10.31 6.66 -12.97
N ILE A 73 -10.62 7.97 -13.02
CA ILE A 73 -9.59 9.02 -12.89
C ILE A 73 -8.97 9.00 -11.50
N ALA A 74 -9.79 8.87 -10.44
CA ALA A 74 -9.34 8.79 -9.06
C ALA A 74 -8.38 7.61 -8.83
N VAL A 75 -8.78 6.41 -9.29
CA VAL A 75 -7.95 5.19 -9.19
C VAL A 75 -6.66 5.32 -10.00
N THR A 76 -6.71 5.88 -11.21
CA THR A 76 -5.51 6.11 -12.05
C THR A 76 -4.51 7.02 -11.35
N ARG A 77 -4.99 8.12 -10.77
CA ARG A 77 -4.16 9.12 -10.08
C ARG A 77 -3.59 8.57 -8.77
N GLY A 78 -4.40 7.83 -8.00
CA GLY A 78 -3.95 7.15 -6.78
C GLY A 78 -2.87 6.10 -7.08
N SER A 79 -3.08 5.24 -8.08
CA SER A 79 -2.08 4.24 -8.48
C SER A 79 -0.78 4.87 -8.99
N ALA A 80 -0.86 5.98 -9.71
CA ALA A 80 0.35 6.71 -10.15
C ALA A 80 1.16 7.26 -8.96
N ALA A 81 0.50 7.84 -7.96
CA ALA A 81 1.17 8.34 -6.75
C ALA A 81 1.82 7.21 -5.94
N ALA A 82 1.11 6.09 -5.77
CA ALA A 82 1.65 4.89 -5.13
C ALA A 82 2.86 4.32 -5.88
N LEU A 83 2.80 4.26 -7.22
CA LEU A 83 3.92 3.82 -8.06
C LEU A 83 5.14 4.72 -7.92
N SER A 84 4.97 6.05 -7.91
CA SER A 84 6.08 6.99 -7.72
C SER A 84 6.81 6.71 -6.39
N PHE A 85 6.07 6.48 -5.31
CA PHE A 85 6.63 6.11 -4.02
C PHE A 85 7.37 4.76 -4.05
N CYS A 86 6.76 3.72 -4.64
CA CYS A 86 7.37 2.41 -4.78
C CYS A 86 8.68 2.45 -5.60
N TYR A 87 8.73 3.24 -6.68
CA TYR A 87 9.94 3.40 -7.48
C TYR A 87 11.06 4.11 -6.71
N SER A 88 10.74 5.12 -5.89
CA SER A 88 11.72 5.77 -5.01
C SER A 88 12.33 4.76 -4.04
N LEU A 89 11.52 3.88 -3.43
CA LEU A 89 12.01 2.83 -2.52
C LEU A 89 12.78 1.72 -3.24
N LEU A 90 12.37 1.34 -4.46
CA LEU A 90 13.11 0.38 -5.29
C LEU A 90 14.55 0.82 -5.55
N LEU A 91 14.77 2.10 -5.84
CA LEU A 91 16.10 2.66 -6.02
C LEU A 91 16.86 2.71 -4.68
N LEU A 92 16.19 3.16 -3.61
CA LEU A 92 16.76 3.25 -2.27
C LEU A 92 17.36 1.90 -1.80
N THR A 93 16.68 0.80 -2.11
CA THR A 93 17.08 -0.56 -1.70
C THR A 93 18.28 -1.14 -2.45
N MET A 94 18.68 -0.54 -3.58
CA MET A 94 19.86 -0.97 -4.36
C MET A 94 21.07 -0.05 -4.16
N CYS A 95 20.86 1.15 -3.60
CA CYS A 95 21.93 2.06 -3.23
C CYS A 95 22.66 1.58 -1.96
N ARG A 96 23.63 0.68 -2.12
CA ARG A 96 24.43 0.11 -1.01
C ARG A 96 25.07 1.16 -0.09
N ASN A 97 25.52 2.30 -0.65
CA ASN A 97 26.14 3.38 0.13
C ASN A 97 25.14 4.14 1.05
N LEU A 98 23.85 4.11 0.71
CA LEU A 98 22.81 4.71 1.56
C LEU A 98 22.40 3.75 2.68
N ILE A 99 22.35 2.45 2.39
CA ILE A 99 22.05 1.40 3.36
C ILE A 99 23.11 1.34 4.46
N THR A 100 24.39 1.53 4.12
CA THR A 100 25.47 1.62 5.12
C THR A 100 25.33 2.86 6.00
N LYS A 101 24.91 4.01 5.45
CA LYS A 101 24.60 5.21 6.24
C LYS A 101 23.36 5.06 7.11
N LEU A 102 22.34 4.35 6.65
CA LEU A 102 21.18 3.98 7.46
C LEU A 102 21.54 3.03 8.61
N ARG A 103 22.61 2.22 8.47
CA ARG A 103 23.15 1.38 9.55
C ARG A 103 23.87 2.18 10.64
N GLU A 104 24.46 3.32 10.30
CA GLU A 104 25.09 4.24 11.27
C GLU A 104 24.04 4.97 12.14
N LEU A 105 22.78 5.02 11.72
CA LEU A 105 21.67 5.50 12.54
C LEU A 105 21.26 4.44 13.57
N PRO A 106 20.73 4.84 14.76
CA PRO A 106 20.24 3.92 15.79
C PRO A 106 19.06 3.02 15.35
N LEU A 107 18.66 3.10 14.09
CA LEU A 107 17.66 2.25 13.43
C LEU A 107 18.10 0.79 13.26
N HIS A 108 19.37 0.46 13.48
CA HIS A 108 19.87 -0.92 13.41
C HIS A 108 19.05 -1.89 14.30
N GLN A 109 18.56 -1.42 15.45
CA GLN A 109 17.84 -2.28 16.41
C GLN A 109 16.41 -2.63 15.94
N TYR A 110 15.88 -1.88 14.98
CA TYR A 110 14.51 -2.05 14.48
C TYR A 110 14.43 -2.62 13.06
N VAL A 111 15.47 -2.44 12.23
CA VAL A 111 15.46 -2.89 10.82
C VAL A 111 16.59 -3.90 10.55
N PRO A 112 16.30 -5.17 10.20
CA PRO A 112 17.29 -6.12 9.73
C PRO A 112 17.73 -5.72 8.32
N LEU A 113 18.77 -4.88 8.24
CA LEU A 113 19.32 -4.35 6.99
C LEU A 113 19.92 -5.43 6.07
N ASP A 114 20.08 -6.66 6.56
CA ASP A 114 20.56 -7.81 5.78
C ASP A 114 19.53 -8.29 4.73
N SER A 115 18.24 -8.16 5.01
CA SER A 115 17.15 -8.62 4.12
C SER A 115 16.67 -7.56 3.11
N HIS A 116 17.46 -6.52 2.83
CA HIS A 116 17.08 -5.45 1.88
C HIS A 116 16.79 -5.97 0.46
N VAL A 117 17.43 -7.07 0.03
CA VAL A 117 17.16 -7.71 -1.26
C VAL A 117 15.79 -8.39 -1.30
N GLN A 118 15.37 -9.02 -0.21
CA GLN A 118 14.03 -9.61 -0.10
C GLN A 118 12.97 -8.50 -0.13
N PHE A 119 13.22 -7.40 0.57
CA PHE A 119 12.35 -6.23 0.52
C PHE A 119 12.26 -5.63 -0.89
N HIS A 120 13.37 -5.50 -1.61
CA HIS A 120 13.37 -5.06 -3.01
C HIS A 120 12.44 -5.92 -3.89
N LYS A 121 12.46 -7.25 -3.73
CA LYS A 121 11.56 -8.16 -4.46
C LYS A 121 10.10 -7.92 -4.11
N VAL A 122 9.77 -7.69 -2.84
CA VAL A 122 8.41 -7.38 -2.39
C VAL A 122 7.93 -6.05 -2.99
N VAL A 123 8.76 -5.00 -2.92
CA VAL A 123 8.43 -3.69 -3.51
C VAL A 123 8.23 -3.82 -5.03
N ALA A 124 9.10 -4.57 -5.73
CA ALA A 124 8.93 -4.84 -7.16
C ALA A 124 7.60 -5.52 -7.49
N LEU A 125 7.21 -6.54 -6.73
CA LEU A 125 5.93 -7.24 -6.90
C LEU A 125 4.74 -6.30 -6.67
N THR A 126 4.78 -5.48 -5.62
CA THR A 126 3.71 -4.50 -5.37
C THR A 126 3.64 -3.42 -6.46
N ALA A 127 4.78 -2.94 -6.96
CA ALA A 127 4.81 -1.98 -8.06
C ALA A 127 4.22 -2.60 -9.35
N LEU A 128 4.52 -3.87 -9.65
CA LEU A 128 3.91 -4.56 -10.79
C LEU A 128 2.40 -4.71 -10.62
N PHE A 129 1.92 -5.02 -9.40
CA PHE A 129 0.50 -5.08 -9.12
C PHE A 129 -0.20 -3.73 -9.38
N PHE A 130 0.30 -2.63 -8.81
CA PHE A 130 -0.26 -1.30 -9.04
C PHE A 130 -0.15 -0.84 -10.50
N SER A 131 0.93 -1.21 -11.19
CA SER A 131 1.12 -0.94 -12.61
C SER A 131 0.12 -1.68 -13.48
N SER A 132 -0.13 -2.97 -13.19
CA SER A 132 -1.14 -3.75 -13.92
C SER A 132 -2.54 -3.14 -13.79
N GLU A 133 -2.89 -2.66 -12.59
CA GLU A 133 -4.17 -2.01 -12.35
C GLU A 133 -4.27 -0.64 -13.01
N TRP A 134 -3.18 0.14 -12.98
CA TRP A 134 -3.08 1.40 -13.70
C TRP A 134 -3.26 1.21 -15.21
N ILE A 135 -2.62 0.22 -15.84
CA ILE A 135 -2.75 -0.09 -17.27
C ILE A 135 -4.18 -0.51 -17.62
N ARG A 136 -4.78 -1.40 -16.81
CA ARG A 136 -6.17 -1.88 -17.00
C ARG A 136 -7.15 -0.70 -17.00
N ASN A 137 -7.00 0.19 -16.03
CA ASN A 137 -7.88 1.34 -15.85
C ASN A 137 -7.63 2.43 -16.91
N SER A 138 -6.37 2.70 -17.26
CA SER A 138 -6.00 3.65 -18.32
C SER A 138 -6.55 3.25 -19.69
N SER A 139 -6.53 1.95 -20.01
CA SER A 139 -7.11 1.41 -21.25
C SER A 139 -8.63 1.56 -21.28
N GLY A 140 -9.29 1.34 -20.13
CA GLY A 140 -10.73 1.56 -19.97
C GLY A 140 -11.14 3.04 -20.06
N LEU A 141 -10.31 3.96 -19.54
CA LEU A 141 -10.54 5.40 -19.67
C LEU A 141 -10.46 5.86 -21.12
N LYS A 142 -9.44 5.41 -21.87
CA LYS A 142 -9.30 5.76 -23.30
C LYS A 142 -10.53 5.33 -24.08
N LEU A 143 -11.00 4.09 -23.91
CA LEU A 143 -12.20 3.60 -24.60
C LEU A 143 -13.46 4.36 -24.22
N ARG A 144 -13.65 4.70 -22.93
CA ARG A 144 -14.81 5.50 -22.48
C ARG A 144 -14.78 6.94 -22.97
N GLN A 145 -13.60 7.56 -23.05
CA GLN A 145 -13.46 8.89 -23.64
C GLN A 145 -13.74 8.89 -25.14
N VAL A 146 -13.24 7.89 -25.88
CA VAL A 146 -13.53 7.75 -27.32
C VAL A 146 -15.01 7.45 -27.56
N ALA A 147 -15.64 6.59 -26.76
CA ALA A 147 -17.07 6.30 -26.87
C ALA A 147 -17.93 7.54 -26.57
N LYS A 148 -17.57 8.34 -25.55
CA LYS A 148 -18.31 9.57 -25.22
C LYS A 148 -18.05 10.71 -26.22
N ALA A 149 -16.85 10.81 -26.77
CA ALA A 149 -16.54 11.71 -27.88
C ALA A 149 -17.32 11.33 -29.16
N GLY A 150 -17.45 10.04 -29.45
CA GLY A 150 -18.29 9.54 -30.55
C GLY A 150 -19.79 9.82 -30.35
N LEU A 151 -20.31 9.68 -29.12
CA LEU A 151 -21.68 10.06 -28.77
C LEU A 151 -21.91 11.58 -28.87
N CYS A 152 -20.99 12.41 -28.38
CA CYS A 152 -21.06 13.87 -28.55
C CYS A 152 -20.97 14.31 -30.03
N PHE A 153 -20.30 13.54 -30.90
CA PHE A 153 -20.26 13.82 -32.34
C PHE A 153 -21.52 13.34 -33.06
N GLY A 154 -22.18 12.28 -32.56
CA GLY A 154 -23.47 11.80 -33.07
C GLY A 154 -24.67 12.70 -32.70
N ASP A 155 -24.61 13.39 -31.55
CA ASP A 155 -25.62 14.38 -31.14
C ASP A 155 -25.45 15.77 -31.80
N LEU A 156 -24.40 15.96 -32.62
CA LEU A 156 -24.18 17.16 -33.43
C LEU A 156 -24.46 16.90 -34.92
N ALA A 157 -25.54 16.17 -35.21
CA ALA A 157 -26.17 16.12 -36.52
C ALA A 157 -27.69 16.17 -36.30
N PRO A 158 -28.24 17.39 -36.23
CA PRO A 158 -29.06 17.81 -37.36
C PRO A 158 -28.75 19.26 -37.71
N PHE A 159 -28.06 19.49 -38.84
CA PHE A 159 -28.29 20.53 -39.84
C PHE A 159 -27.27 20.39 -40.96
#